data_AF-A0A960M5T4-F1
#
_entry.id   AF-A0A960M5T4-F1
#
_cell.length_a   1.000
_cell.length_b   1.000
_cell.length_c   1.000
_cell.angle_alpha   90.00
_cell.angle_beta   90.00
_cell.angle_gamma   90.00
#
_symmetry.space_group_name_H-M   'P 1'
#
loop_
_entity.id
_entity.type
_entity.pdbx_description
1 polymer ?
#
loop_
_entity_poly.entity_id
_entity_poly.type
_entity_poly.pdbx_seq_one_letter_code
_entity_poly.pdbx_strand_id
1 'polypeptide(L)' 'MEKQIVTPKRSLTTETEKLLNNQVGKEASSSSAYLSMASWCEKSGFANAAEFLYRHSDEERMHMLKLFRYI' A
#
# COMPACT_ATOMS: atom_id res chain seq x y z
N MET A 1 14.80 -17.08 26.83
CA MET A 1 14.26 -16.47 25.60
C MET A 1 12.78 -16.80 25.54
N GLU A 2 11.92 -15.79 25.59
CA GLU A 2 10.48 -16.00 25.42
C GLU A 2 10.22 -16.56 24.02
N LYS A 3 9.43 -17.64 23.94
CA LYS A 3 9.06 -18.23 22.65
C LYS A 3 8.14 -17.23 21.95
N GLN A 4 8.60 -16.66 20.83
CA GLN A 4 7.74 -15.86 19.96
C GLN A 4 6.56 -16.72 19.51
N ILE A 5 5.35 -16.24 19.78
CA ILE A 5 4.13 -16.85 19.27
C ILE A 5 4.11 -16.51 17.78
N VAL A 6 4.31 -17.55 16.99
CA VAL A 6 4.39 -17.47 15.54
C VAL A 6 3.08 -18.00 14.97
N THR A 7 2.47 -17.29 14.01
CA THR A 7 1.27 -17.79 13.34
C THR A 7 1.58 -19.07 12.56
N PRO A 8 0.83 -20.17 12.76
CA PRO A 8 1.20 -21.50 12.26
C PRO A 8 1.36 -21.61 10.74
N LYS A 9 0.72 -20.70 9.98
CA LYS A 9 0.64 -20.78 8.52
C LYS A 9 1.71 -19.96 7.79
N ARG A 10 2.26 -18.91 8.40
CA ARG A 10 3.10 -17.90 7.71
C ARG A 10 4.42 -17.61 8.42
N SER A 11 4.67 -18.23 9.57
CA SER A 11 5.85 -17.96 10.38
C SER A 11 6.03 -16.49 10.80
N LEU A 12 4.92 -15.73 10.98
CA LEU A 12 4.96 -14.33 11.41
C LEU A 12 4.76 -14.21 12.91
N THR A 13 5.47 -13.28 13.53
CA THR A 13 5.18 -12.86 14.90
C THR A 13 3.93 -11.98 14.89
N THR A 14 3.17 -11.97 15.99
CA THR A 14 1.99 -11.09 16.13
C THR A 14 2.33 -9.61 15.90
N GLU A 15 3.53 -9.18 16.31
CA GLU A 15 4.01 -7.82 16.11
C GLU A 15 4.25 -7.54 14.61
N THR A 16 4.95 -8.42 13.92
CA THR A 16 5.21 -8.29 12.47
C THR A 16 3.91 -8.28 11.68
N GLU A 17 2.97 -9.16 11.99
CA GLU A 17 1.66 -9.20 11.34
C GLU A 17 0.89 -7.89 11.52
N LYS A 18 0.93 -7.30 12.72
CA LYS A 18 0.31 -5.98 12.98
C LYS A 18 0.96 -4.87 12.16
N LEU A 19 2.30 -4.87 12.04
CA LEU A 19 3.01 -3.89 11.22
C LEU A 19 2.69 -4.03 9.74
N LEU A 20 2.58 -5.26 9.22
CA LEU A 20 2.20 -5.51 7.83
C LEU A 20 0.77 -5.06 7.54
N ASN A 21 -0.19 -5.33 8.44
CA ASN A 21 -1.55 -4.82 8.33
C ASN A 21 -1.61 -3.29 8.36
N ASN A 22 -0.81 -2.64 9.21
CA ASN A 22 -0.69 -1.18 9.20
C ASN A 22 -0.12 -0.67 7.87
N GLN A 23 0.87 -1.37 7.30
CA GLN A 23 1.45 -1.01 6.01
C GLN A 23 0.42 -1.12 4.88
N VAL A 24 -0.41 -2.18 4.85
CA VAL A 24 -1.54 -2.30 3.90
C VAL A 24 -2.41 -1.04 3.93
N GLY A 25 -2.77 -0.54 5.11
CA GLY A 25 -3.56 0.70 5.24
C GLY A 25 -2.84 1.94 4.70
N LYS A 26 -1.51 2.04 4.92
CA LYS A 26 -0.71 3.13 4.38
C LYS A 26 -0.67 3.10 2.85
N GLU A 27 -0.43 1.94 2.24
CA GLU A 27 -0.40 1.81 0.78
C GLU A 27 -1.77 2.14 0.16
N ALA A 28 -2.86 1.71 0.78
CA ALA A 28 -4.22 2.05 0.35
C ALA A 28 -4.48 3.58 0.37
N SER A 29 -4.06 4.23 1.45
CA SER A 29 -4.18 5.68 1.61
C SER A 29 -3.31 6.42 0.58
N SER A 30 -2.07 5.97 0.40
CA SER A 30 -1.11 6.53 -0.56
C SER A 30 -1.64 6.40 -2.00
N SER A 31 -2.15 5.23 -2.38
CA SER A 31 -2.78 4.98 -3.68
C SER A 31 -3.95 5.94 -3.94
N SER A 32 -4.81 6.14 -2.95
CA SER A 32 -5.96 7.06 -3.04
C SER A 32 -5.53 8.53 -3.14
N ALA A 33 -4.48 8.92 -2.40
CA ALA A 33 -3.92 10.27 -2.45
C ALA A 33 -3.32 10.56 -3.84
N TYR A 34 -2.51 9.65 -4.39
CA TYR A 34 -1.97 9.77 -5.74
C TYR A 34 -3.09 9.87 -6.79
N LEU A 35 -4.15 9.07 -6.66
CA LEU A 35 -5.28 9.12 -7.57
C LEU A 35 -6.01 10.48 -7.54
N SER A 36 -6.22 11.03 -6.34
CA SER A 36 -6.82 12.36 -6.17
C SER A 36 -5.95 13.46 -6.79
N MET A 37 -4.63 13.40 -6.59
CA MET A 37 -3.70 14.36 -7.17
C MET A 37 -3.65 14.22 -8.71
N ALA A 38 -3.65 13.00 -9.23
CA ALA A 38 -3.69 12.74 -10.67
C ALA A 38 -4.93 13.36 -11.32
N SER A 39 -6.11 13.14 -10.72
CA SER A 39 -7.37 13.71 -11.19
C SER A 39 -7.34 15.25 -11.21
N TRP A 40 -6.76 15.87 -10.19
CA TRP A 40 -6.59 17.33 -10.16
C TRP A 40 -5.62 17.82 -11.24
N CYS A 41 -4.48 17.14 -11.44
CA CYS A 41 -3.51 17.47 -12.48
C CYS A 41 -4.11 17.38 -13.87
N GLU A 42 -4.89 16.34 -14.15
CA GLU A 42 -5.58 16.13 -15.42
C GLU A 42 -6.57 17.26 -15.71
N LYS A 43 -7.42 17.60 -14.73
CA LYS A 43 -8.34 18.74 -14.82
C LYS A 43 -7.61 20.08 -15.05
N SER A 44 -6.41 20.22 -14.49
CA SER A 44 -5.62 21.46 -14.54
C SER A 44 -4.71 21.56 -15.76
N GLY A 45 -4.73 20.58 -16.67
CA GLY A 45 -3.93 20.56 -17.90
C GLY A 45 -2.49 20.08 -17.72
N PHE A 46 -2.12 19.53 -16.56
CA PHE A 46 -0.79 18.98 -16.29
C PHE A 46 -0.69 17.49 -16.67
N ALA A 47 -0.83 17.18 -17.95
CA ALA A 47 -0.96 15.80 -18.45
C ALA A 47 0.15 14.84 -17.98
N ASN A 48 1.43 15.24 -18.12
CA ASN A 48 2.57 14.39 -17.72
C ASN A 48 2.62 14.13 -16.20
N ALA A 49 2.21 15.12 -15.39
CA ALA A 49 2.14 14.96 -13.95
C ALA A 49 0.97 14.05 -13.56
N ALA A 50 -0.18 14.16 -14.24
CA ALA A 50 -1.31 13.26 -14.05
C ALA A 50 -0.93 11.81 -14.35
N GLU A 51 -0.29 11.53 -15.49
CA GLU A 51 0.16 10.19 -15.85
C GLU A 51 1.16 9.62 -14.84
N PHE A 52 2.12 10.44 -14.39
CA PHE A 52 3.05 10.06 -13.33
C PHE A 52 2.31 9.64 -12.05
N LEU A 53 1.34 10.43 -11.60
CA LEU A 53 0.59 10.17 -10.37
C LEU A 53 -0.37 8.97 -10.51
N TYR A 54 -1.01 8.77 -11.68
CA TYR A 54 -1.81 7.57 -11.94
C TYR A 54 -0.97 6.30 -11.82
N ARG A 55 0.24 6.29 -12.40
CA ARG A 55 1.17 5.16 -12.28
C ARG A 55 1.56 4.89 -10.82
N HIS A 56 1.86 5.92 -10.02
CA HIS A 56 2.15 5.72 -8.60
C HIS A 56 0.93 5.24 -7.79
N SER A 57 -0.28 5.67 -8.15
CA SER A 57 -1.50 5.12 -7.55
C SER A 57 -1.61 3.60 -7.78
N ASP A 58 -1.31 3.15 -9.00
CA ASP A 58 -1.30 1.72 -9.34
C ASP A 58 -0.16 0.94 -8.66
N GLU A 59 1.03 1.53 -8.53
CA GLU A 59 2.16 0.94 -7.79
C GLU A 59 1.80 0.67 -6.33
N GLU A 60 1.24 1.66 -5.63
CA GLU A 60 0.86 1.49 -4.22
C GLU A 60 -0.32 0.52 -4.06
N ARG A 61 -1.25 0.49 -5.02
CA ARG A 61 -2.30 -0.52 -5.04
C ARG A 61 -1.73 -1.94 -5.20
N MET A 62 -0.71 -2.09 -6.04
CA MET A 62 -0.01 -3.37 -6.21
C MET A 62 0.75 -3.77 -4.94
N HIS A 63 1.45 -2.84 -4.28
CA HIS A 63 2.10 -3.07 -2.99
C HIS A 63 1.10 -3.51 -1.91
N MET A 64 -0.02 -2.79 -1.77
CA MET A 64 -1.12 -3.13 -0.88
C MET A 64 -1.59 -4.57 -1.09
N LEU A 65 -1.92 -4.94 -2.33
CA LEU A 65 -2.45 -6.27 -2.66
C LEU A 65 -1.41 -7.38 -2.43
N LYS A 66 -0.13 -7.09 -2.65
CA LYS A 66 0.96 -8.02 -2.37
C LYS A 66 1.04 -8.34 -0.88
N LEU A 67 0.98 -7.32 -0.02
CA LEU A 67 0.97 -7.48 1.43
C LEU A 67 -0.31 -8.19 1.90
N PHE A 68 -1.47 -7.79 1.37
CA PHE A 68 -2.75 -8.39 1.73
C PHE A 68 -2.81 -9.91 1.44
N ARG A 69 -2.20 -10.36 0.33
CA ARG A 69 -2.11 -11.79 -0.01
C ARG A 69 -1.06 -12.55 0.81
N TYR A 70 -0.02 -11.83 1.26
CA TYR A 70 1.09 -12.40 2.02
C TYR A 70 0.72 -12.67 3.48
N ILE A 71 -0.02 -11.75 4.11
CA ILE A 71 -0.64 -11.96 5.44
C ILE A 71 -1.62 -13.14 5.33
#